data_AF-A0A7Y0X8F7-F1
#
_entry.id   AF-A0A7Y0X8F7-F1
#
_cell.length_a   1.000
_cell.length_b   1.000
_cell.length_c   1.000
_cell.angle_alpha   90.00
_cell.angle_beta   90.00
_cell.angle_gamma   90.00
#
_symmetry.space_group_name_H-M   'P 1'
#
loop_
_entity.id
_entity.type
_entity.pdbx_description
1 polymer ?
#
loop_
_entity_poly.entity_id
_entity_poly.type
_entity_poly.pdbx_seq_one_letter_code
_entity_poly.pdbx_strand_id
1 'polypeptide(L)'
;AMIIKTRQEFLGVHTGIKHDEIHRTSKLVSQLCNMPIQSNKAIVGANAFSHSSGIHQDGMLKNKNTYEIMTPESIGLKNQALNLTSRSGRAAVKSHMDTMGYNEDEYNLDALYAD
;
A
#
# COMPACT_ATOMS: atom_id res chain seq x y z
N ALA A 1 -8.89 17.13 0.93
CA ALA A 1 -9.54 16.05 0.17
C ALA A 1 -9.71 14.79 1.04
N MET A 2 -8.70 13.95 1.21
CA MET A 2 -8.89 12.63 1.83
C MET A 2 -9.28 12.64 3.32
N ILE A 3 -8.89 13.64 4.10
CA ILE A 3 -9.36 13.78 5.49
C ILE A 3 -10.89 13.89 5.58
N ILE A 4 -11.51 14.63 4.66
CA ILE A 4 -12.96 14.75 4.60
C ILE A 4 -13.53 13.39 4.15
N LYS A 5 -12.97 12.77 3.11
CA LYS A 5 -13.46 11.47 2.64
C LYS A 5 -13.43 10.37 3.71
N THR A 6 -12.37 10.28 4.50
CA THR A 6 -12.21 9.23 5.53
C THR A 6 -12.93 9.55 6.84
N ARG A 7 -13.30 10.81 7.08
CA ARG A 7 -13.95 11.25 8.34
C ARG A 7 -15.26 12.00 8.12
N GLN A 8 -15.88 11.90 6.95
CA GLN A 8 -17.08 12.66 6.57
C GLN A 8 -18.23 12.48 7.57
N GLU A 9 -18.43 11.27 8.11
CA GLU A 9 -19.47 10.97 9.08
C GLU A 9 -19.23 11.68 10.42
N PHE A 10 -17.97 11.65 10.88
CA PHE A 10 -17.57 12.32 12.12
C PHE A 10 -17.61 13.85 11.99
N LEU A 11 -17.21 14.38 10.83
CA LEU A 11 -17.11 15.83 10.59
C LEU A 11 -18.43 16.45 10.12
N GLY A 12 -19.38 15.66 9.62
CA GLY A 12 -20.63 16.16 9.04
C GLY A 12 -20.45 16.97 7.75
N VAL A 13 -19.32 16.80 7.03
CA VAL A 13 -18.98 17.58 5.83
C VAL A 13 -18.65 16.69 4.65
N HIS A 14 -18.92 17.18 3.44
CA HIS A 14 -18.67 16.47 2.19
C HIS A 14 -18.03 17.40 1.14
N THR A 15 -17.45 16.82 0.08
CA THR A 15 -16.91 17.57 -1.06
C THR A 15 -17.30 16.92 -2.37
N GLY A 16 -17.37 17.70 -3.46
CA GLY A 16 -17.56 17.19 -4.82
C GLY A 16 -16.28 16.69 -5.51
N ILE A 17 -15.19 16.48 -4.75
CA ILE A 17 -13.92 16.02 -5.31
C ILE A 17 -14.07 14.58 -5.83
N LYS A 18 -13.59 14.33 -7.05
CA LYS A 18 -13.43 12.97 -7.60
C LYS A 18 -12.13 12.37 -7.05
N HIS A 19 -12.25 11.56 -6.00
CA HIS A 19 -11.10 11.08 -5.22
C HIS A 19 -10.22 10.11 -6.04
N ASP A 20 -10.85 9.29 -6.87
CA ASP A 20 -10.23 8.38 -7.84
C ASP A 20 -9.34 9.07 -8.89
N GLU A 21 -9.42 10.39 -9.01
CA GLU A 21 -8.56 11.18 -9.90
C GLU A 21 -7.32 11.78 -9.21
N ILE A 22 -7.20 11.64 -7.88
CA ILE A 22 -6.14 12.28 -7.08
C ILE A 22 -4.74 11.84 -7.53
N HIS A 23 -4.50 10.54 -7.64
CA HIS A 23 -3.18 10.02 -8.00
C HIS A 23 -2.79 10.44 -9.43
N ARG A 24 -3.72 10.31 -10.40
CA ARG A 24 -3.50 10.73 -11.79
C ARG A 24 -3.20 12.22 -11.90
N THR A 25 -3.98 13.04 -11.20
CA THR A 25 -3.82 14.51 -11.20
C THR A 25 -2.48 14.90 -10.59
N SER A 26 -2.08 14.29 -9.46
CA SER A 26 -0.78 14.54 -8.85
C SER A 26 0.38 14.19 -9.78
N LYS A 27 0.28 13.07 -10.50
CA LYS A 27 1.30 12.66 -11.48
C LYS A 27 1.38 13.64 -12.66
N LEU A 28 0.23 14.10 -13.17
CA LEU A 28 0.17 15.09 -14.25
C LEU A 28 0.85 16.40 -13.84
N VAL A 29 0.52 16.95 -12.67
CA VAL A 29 1.13 18.20 -12.17
C VAL A 29 2.64 18.02 -11.97
N SER A 30 3.07 16.89 -11.39
CA SER A 30 4.49 16.58 -11.22
C SER A 30 5.26 16.62 -12.55
N GLN A 31 4.68 16.06 -13.62
CA GLN A 31 5.27 16.07 -14.96
C GLN A 31 5.30 17.48 -15.57
N LEU A 32 4.19 18.21 -15.50
CA LEU A 32 4.09 19.56 -16.07
C LEU A 32 5.02 20.57 -15.39
N CYS A 33 5.20 20.43 -14.07
CA CYS A 33 6.03 21.33 -13.27
C CYS A 33 7.49 20.86 -13.14
N ASN A 34 7.86 19.72 -13.73
CA ASN A 34 9.16 19.07 -13.56
C ASN A 34 9.57 18.94 -12.07
N MET A 35 8.61 18.57 -11.23
CA MET A 35 8.79 18.45 -9.78
C MET A 35 8.37 17.05 -9.34
N PRO A 36 9.32 16.12 -9.10
CA PRO A 36 9.01 14.75 -8.70
C PRO A 36 8.22 14.68 -7.39
N ILE A 37 7.26 13.75 -7.33
CA ILE A 37 6.55 13.44 -6.07
C ILE A 37 7.51 12.70 -5.14
N GLN A 38 7.70 13.21 -3.93
CA GLN A 38 8.49 12.54 -2.90
C GLN A 38 7.87 11.19 -2.52
N SER A 39 8.68 10.16 -2.32
CA SER A 39 8.18 8.81 -2.02
C SER A 39 7.33 8.74 -0.76
N ASN A 40 7.61 9.58 0.25
CA ASN A 40 6.87 9.68 1.51
C ASN A 40 5.75 10.74 1.49
N LYS A 41 5.44 11.34 0.34
CA LYS A 41 4.34 12.30 0.24
C LYS A 41 3.03 11.61 0.62
N ALA A 42 2.33 12.15 1.61
CA ALA A 42 1.04 11.62 2.03
C ALA A 42 0.10 11.44 0.83
N ILE A 43 -0.66 10.33 0.83
CA ILE A 43 -1.65 9.95 -0.17
C ILE A 43 -1.04 9.53 -1.51
N VAL A 44 -0.16 10.32 -2.12
CA VAL A 44 0.27 10.13 -3.53
C VAL A 44 1.72 9.67 -3.71
N GLY A 45 2.51 9.62 -2.64
CA GLY A 45 3.88 9.16 -2.68
C GLY A 45 3.96 7.67 -2.99
N ALA A 46 5.06 7.24 -3.63
CA ALA A 46 5.29 5.84 -3.99
C ALA A 46 5.22 4.87 -2.80
N ASN A 47 5.51 5.36 -1.58
CA ASN A 47 5.48 4.57 -0.35
C ASN A 47 4.23 4.82 0.51
N ALA A 48 3.23 5.57 0.02
CA ALA A 48 2.07 5.97 0.83
C ALA A 48 1.22 4.78 1.34
N PHE A 49 1.28 3.65 0.65
CA PHE A 49 0.58 2.39 1.00
C PHE A 49 1.55 1.22 1.16
N SER A 50 2.84 1.50 1.35
CA SER A 50 3.87 0.46 1.47
C SER A 50 4.07 0.03 2.92
N HIS A 51 4.10 -1.28 3.16
CA HIS A 51 4.28 -1.88 4.48
C HIS A 51 5.53 -2.75 4.50
N SER A 52 6.53 -2.40 5.31
CA SER A 52 7.84 -3.06 5.28
C SER A 52 8.16 -3.96 6.47
N SER A 53 7.53 -3.77 7.63
CA SER A 53 7.82 -4.63 8.79
C SER A 53 7.02 -5.92 8.70
N GLY A 54 7.61 -7.04 9.10
CA GLY A 54 6.93 -8.35 9.08
C GLY A 54 5.62 -8.35 9.85
N ILE A 55 5.54 -7.67 11.00
CA ILE A 55 4.30 -7.56 11.78
C ILE A 55 3.24 -6.70 11.08
N HIS A 56 3.63 -5.64 10.35
CA HIS A 56 2.67 -4.84 9.58
C HIS A 56 2.17 -5.64 8.37
N GLN A 57 3.06 -6.37 7.70
CA GLN A 57 2.69 -7.21 6.57
C GLN A 57 1.75 -8.34 6.99
N ASP A 58 2.04 -9.02 8.11
CA ASP A 58 1.14 -10.03 8.69
C ASP A 58 -0.23 -9.43 9.06
N GLY A 59 -0.25 -8.25 9.68
CA GLY A 59 -1.49 -7.54 9.97
C GLY A 59 -2.28 -7.18 8.71
N MET A 60 -1.60 -6.71 7.66
CA MET A 60 -2.20 -6.38 6.36
C MET A 60 -2.80 -7.60 5.65
N LEU A 61 -2.17 -8.77 5.76
CA LEU A 61 -2.69 -10.02 5.21
C LEU A 61 -3.98 -10.47 5.93
N LYS A 62 -4.06 -10.25 7.25
CA LYS A 62 -5.24 -10.60 8.06
C LYS A 62 -6.38 -9.60 7.91
N ASN A 63 -6.08 -8.30 7.96
CA ASN A 63 -7.06 -7.23 7.80
C ASN A 63 -6.37 -5.92 7.37
N LYS A 64 -6.61 -5.49 6.13
CA LYS A 64 -6.03 -4.26 5.58
C LYS A 64 -6.37 -2.99 6.40
N ASN A 65 -7.57 -2.94 7.00
CA ASN A 65 -8.00 -1.77 7.79
C ASN A 65 -7.18 -1.56 9.06
N THR A 66 -6.34 -2.52 9.46
CA THR A 66 -5.46 -2.39 10.63
C THR A 66 -4.42 -1.29 10.44
N TYR A 67 -3.87 -1.14 9.22
CA TYR A 67 -2.84 -0.14 8.92
C TYR A 67 -3.21 0.82 7.77
N GLU A 68 -4.28 0.53 7.03
CA GLU A 68 -4.77 1.40 5.96
C GLU A 68 -6.10 2.05 6.35
N ILE A 69 -6.08 3.35 6.61
CA ILE A 69 -7.30 4.15 6.81
C ILE A 69 -8.10 4.33 5.51
N MET A 70 -7.47 4.11 4.36
CA MET A 70 -8.05 4.20 3.01
C MET A 70 -7.27 3.26 2.10
N THR A 71 -7.89 2.79 1.02
CA THR A 71 -7.21 1.90 0.05
C THR A 71 -6.49 2.69 -1.05
N PRO A 72 -5.48 2.11 -1.73
CA PRO A 72 -4.90 2.70 -2.93
C PRO A 72 -5.95 3.05 -4.00
N GLU A 73 -6.94 2.18 -4.20
CA GLU A 73 -7.99 2.36 -5.20
C GLU A 73 -8.85 3.58 -4.91
N SER A 74 -9.01 3.96 -3.63
CA SER A 74 -9.78 5.14 -3.22
C SER A 74 -9.24 6.45 -3.79
N ILE A 75 -8.00 6.45 -4.27
CA ILE A 75 -7.34 7.60 -4.91
C ILE A 75 -6.98 7.38 -6.39
N GLY A 76 -7.44 6.26 -6.97
CA GLY A 76 -7.09 5.86 -8.34
C GLY A 76 -5.68 5.28 -8.50
N LEU A 77 -5.05 4.87 -7.40
CA LEU A 77 -3.81 4.10 -7.45
C LEU A 77 -4.18 2.62 -7.60
N LYS A 78 -3.67 1.97 -8.65
CA LYS A 78 -3.81 0.52 -8.79
C LYS A 78 -3.08 -0.17 -7.64
N ASN A 79 -3.68 -1.24 -7.11
CA ASN A 79 -3.07 -2.02 -6.03
C ASN A 79 -1.63 -2.40 -6.39
N GLN A 80 -0.71 -2.12 -5.47
CA GLN A 80 0.67 -2.57 -5.60
C GLN A 80 0.81 -3.89 -4.86
N ALA A 81 1.58 -4.81 -5.44
CA ALA A 81 1.94 -6.04 -4.76
C ALA A 81 2.68 -5.73 -3.45
N LEU A 82 2.52 -6.60 -2.47
CA LEU A 82 3.18 -6.47 -1.19
C LEU A 82 4.70 -6.63 -1.40
N ASN A 83 5.44 -5.51 -1.28
CA ASN A 83 6.88 -5.50 -1.50
C ASN A 83 7.59 -6.27 -0.38
N LEU A 84 8.34 -7.30 -0.74
CA LEU A 84 9.20 -8.00 0.19
C LEU A 84 10.43 -7.16 0.53
N THR A 85 10.83 -7.17 1.80
CA THR A 85 12.04 -6.49 2.28
C THR A 85 12.83 -7.45 3.19
N SER A 86 14.05 -7.08 3.57
CA SER A 86 14.84 -7.86 4.56
C SER A 86 14.16 -8.01 5.93
N ARG A 87 13.10 -7.24 6.21
CA ARG A 87 12.30 -7.31 7.44
C ARG A 87 10.97 -8.03 7.25
N SER A 88 10.71 -8.54 6.05
CA SER A 88 9.51 -9.33 5.79
C SER A 88 9.54 -10.60 6.62
N GLY A 89 8.39 -10.93 7.22
CA GLY A 89 8.23 -12.16 7.99
C GLY A 89 7.83 -13.34 7.11
N ARG A 90 7.90 -14.55 7.68
CA ARG A 90 7.51 -15.80 7.00
C ARG A 90 6.14 -15.73 6.31
N ALA A 91 5.15 -15.11 6.95
CA ALA A 91 3.80 -14.97 6.40
C ALA A 91 3.76 -14.14 5.10
N ALA A 92 4.54 -13.04 5.05
CA ALA A 92 4.62 -12.19 3.87
C ALA A 92 5.33 -12.90 2.71
N VAL A 93 6.42 -13.61 3.00
CA VAL A 93 7.15 -14.40 2.00
C VAL A 93 6.27 -15.53 1.46
N LYS A 94 5.61 -16.30 2.34
CA LYS A 94 4.69 -17.37 1.95
C LYS A 94 3.60 -16.85 1.01
N SER A 95 2.89 -15.79 1.41
CA SER A 95 1.83 -15.19 0.57
C SER A 95 2.35 -14.71 -0.79
N HIS A 96 3.59 -14.23 -0.86
CA HIS A 96 4.21 -13.84 -2.13
C HIS A 96 4.53 -15.05 -3.01
N MET A 97 5.08 -16.12 -2.44
CA MET A 97 5.35 -17.38 -3.14
C MET A 97 4.07 -18.00 -3.69
N ASP A 98 2.99 -18.01 -2.89
CA ASP A 98 1.66 -18.47 -3.33
C ASP A 98 1.15 -17.65 -4.52
N THR A 99 1.35 -16.33 -4.51
CA THR A 99 0.93 -15.42 -5.60
C THR A 99 1.73 -15.68 -6.89
N MET A 100 2.97 -16.14 -6.76
CA MET A 100 3.81 -16.55 -7.89
C MET A 100 3.51 -17.97 -8.39
N GLY A 101 2.73 -18.75 -7.64
CA GLY A 101 2.32 -20.11 -8.01
C GLY A 101 3.24 -21.22 -7.51
N TYR A 102 4.10 -20.97 -6.52
CA TYR A 102 4.92 -22.00 -5.89
C TYR A 102 4.14 -22.77 -4.83
N ASN A 103 4.36 -24.09 -4.75
CA ASN A 103 3.86 -24.91 -3.66
C ASN A 103 4.82 -24.93 -2.47
N GLU A 104 4.32 -25.27 -1.28
CA GLU A 104 5.10 -25.25 -0.02
C GLU A 104 6.29 -26.22 0.00
N ASP A 105 6.28 -27.24 -0.86
CA ASP A 105 7.36 -28.21 -1.04
C ASP A 105 8.46 -27.74 -2.00
N GLU A 106 8.23 -26.67 -2.75
CA GLU A 106 9.19 -26.11 -3.73
C GLU A 106 10.18 -25.12 -3.11
N TYR A 107 9.96 -24.69 -1.86
CA TYR A 107 10.83 -23.77 -1.15
C TYR A 107 10.95 -24.13 0.34
N ASN A 108 12.05 -23.73 0.97
CA ASN A 108 12.28 -23.95 2.38
C ASN A 108 12.44 -22.61 3.11
N LEU A 109 11.39 -22.20 3.84
CA LEU A 109 11.43 -20.97 4.64
C LEU A 109 12.41 -21.06 5.79
N ASP A 110 12.60 -22.23 6.40
CA ASP A 110 13.54 -22.35 7.52
C ASP A 110 14.98 -22.19 7.05
N ALA A 111 15.31 -22.69 5.85
CA ALA A 111 16.60 -22.40 5.21
C ALA A 111 16.74 -20.92 4.84
N LEU A 112 15.67 -20.26 4.38
CA LEU A 112 15.70 -18.83 4.03
C LEU A 112 15.94 -17.92 5.25
N TYR A 113 15.51 -18.35 6.44
CA TYR A 113 15.67 -17.62 7.70
C TYR A 113 16.73 -18.25 8.63
N ALA A 114 17.53 -19.18 8.12
CA ALA A 114 18.68 -19.76 8.83
C ALA A 114 19.89 -18.83 8.67
N ASP A 115 19.88 -17.73 9.42
CA ASP A 115 20.93 -16.70 9.54
C ASP A 115 21.44 -16.05 8.23
#